data_AF-A0A5K0XHD0-F1
#
_entry.id   AF-A0A5K0XHD0-F1
#
_cell.length_a   1.000
_cell.length_b   1.000
_cell.length_c   1.000
_cell.angle_alpha   90.00
_cell.angle_beta   90.00
_cell.angle_gamma   90.00
#
_symmetry.space_group_name_H-M   'P 1'
#
loop_
_entity.id
_entity.type
_entity.pdbx_description
1 polymer ?
#
loop_
_entity_poly.entity_id
_entity_poly.type
_entity_poly.pdbx_seq_one_letter_code
_entity_poly.pdbx_strand_id
1 'polypeptide(L)' 'DAANTMDYIIDTVSAVHSLEPLLALLKLNGKLIMVGAPDKPLSLNAFSLLI' A
#
# COMPACT_ATOMS: atom_id res chain seq x y z
N ASP A 1 6.58 15.38 -8.14
CA ASP A 1 6.89 14.01 -7.73
C ASP A 1 6.35 13.79 -6.33
N ALA A 2 5.70 12.66 -6.05
CA ALA A 2 5.00 12.40 -4.78
C ALA A 2 5.50 11.15 -4.03
N ALA A 3 6.49 10.45 -4.59
CA ALA A 3 7.09 9.30 -3.95
C ALA A 3 7.73 9.66 -2.60
N ASN A 4 7.65 8.76 -1.62
CA ASN A 4 8.21 8.95 -0.28
C ASN A 4 7.72 10.22 0.45
N THR A 5 6.47 10.62 0.25
CA THR A 5 5.91 11.85 0.89
C THR A 5 4.93 11.56 2.02
N MET A 6 4.34 10.35 2.08
CA MET A 6 3.30 10.00 3.03
C MET A 6 3.83 9.19 4.22
N ASP A 7 3.42 9.54 5.43
CA ASP A 7 3.72 8.78 6.65
C ASP A 7 2.70 7.64 6.88
N TYR A 8 1.44 7.87 6.49
CA TYR A 8 0.34 6.92 6.68
C TYR A 8 -0.58 6.92 5.46
N ILE A 9 -1.03 5.73 5.06
CA ILE A 9 -2.12 5.53 4.09
C ILE A 9 -3.16 4.65 4.77
N ILE A 10 -4.42 5.08 4.74
CA ILE A 10 -5.56 4.28 5.20
C ILE A 10 -6.31 3.81 3.95
N ASP A 11 -6.21 2.52 3.67
CA ASP A 11 -6.87 1.91 2.52
C ASP A 11 -8.26 1.39 2.91
N THR A 12 -9.29 2.01 2.34
CA THR A 12 -10.70 1.69 2.57
C THR A 12 -11.32 0.90 1.41
N VAL A 13 -10.54 0.51 0.40
CA VAL A 13 -11.05 -0.14 -0.81
C VAL A 13 -11.39 -1.60 -0.50
N SER A 14 -12.68 -1.95 -0.59
CA SER A 14 -13.17 -3.33 -0.39
C SER A 14 -13.27 -4.09 -1.71
N ALA A 15 -12.20 -4.07 -2.50
CA ALA A 15 -12.05 -4.77 -3.77
C ALA A 15 -10.57 -5.02 -4.06
N VAL A 16 -10.26 -5.98 -4.94
CA VAL A 16 -8.88 -6.26 -5.35
C VAL A 16 -8.29 -5.06 -6.10
N HIS A 17 -7.15 -4.56 -5.65
CA HIS A 17 -6.42 -3.46 -6.28
C HIS A 17 -4.91 -3.60 -6.01
N SER A 18 -4.09 -2.87 -6.77
CA SER A 18 -2.62 -2.93 -6.63
C SER A 18 -2.14 -2.09 -5.46
N LEU A 19 -1.26 -2.67 -4.64
CA LEU A 19 -0.64 -2.00 -3.49
C LEU A 19 0.68 -1.30 -3.86
N GLU A 20 1.31 -1.65 -4.98
CA GLU A 20 2.63 -1.12 -5.36
C GLU A 20 2.64 0.41 -5.52
N PRO A 21 1.63 1.04 -6.15
CA PRO A 21 1.59 2.49 -6.24
C PRO A 21 1.43 3.16 -4.86
N LEU A 22 0.74 2.51 -3.92
CA LEU A 22 0.55 3.03 -2.57
C LEU A 22 1.86 2.94 -1.77
N LEU A 23 2.58 1.83 -1.89
CA LEU A 23 3.88 1.63 -1.26
C LEU A 23 4.91 2.66 -1.74
N ALA A 24 4.92 3.00 -3.03
CA ALA A 24 5.82 4.01 -3.58
C ALA A 24 5.61 5.42 -2.99
N LEU A 25 4.42 5.71 -2.46
CA LEU A 25 4.10 7.00 -1.83
C LEU A 25 4.57 7.07 -0.37
N LEU A 26 4.72 5.91 0.30
CA LEU A 26 5.11 5.85 1.71
C LEU A 26 6.59 6.16 1.89
N LYS A 27 6.92 6.92 2.94
CA LYS A 27 8.30 7.07 3.44
C LYS A 27 8.81 5.75 3.99
N LEU A 28 10.13 5.66 4.22
CA LEU A 28 10.72 4.62 5.06
C LEU A 28 10.04 4.59 6.43
N ASN A 29 9.58 3.41 6.87
CA ASN A 29 8.76 3.18 8.07
C ASN A 29 7.34 3.79 8.03
N GLY A 30 6.87 4.25 6.86
CA GLY A 30 5.47 4.61 6.65
C GLY A 30 4.54 3.41 6.80
N LYS A 31 3.26 3.66 7.06
CA LYS A 31 2.28 2.59 7.33
C LYS A 31 1.15 2.59 6.32
N LEU A 32 0.95 1.44 5.68
CA LEU A 32 -0.29 1.11 4.98
C LEU A 32 -1.23 0.40 5.97
N ILE A 33 -2.37 1.01 6.26
CA ILE A 33 -3.38 0.52 7.21
C ILE A 33 -4.58 0.05 6.39
N MET A 34 -4.80 -1.27 6.38
CA MET A 34 -5.89 -1.88 5.65
C MET A 34 -7.18 -1.84 6.48
N VAL A 35 -8.19 -1.16 5.98
CA VAL A 35 -9.56 -1.11 6.55
C VAL A 35 -10.56 -1.76 5.60
N GLY A 36 -10.30 -1.73 4.29
CA GLY A 36 -11.07 -2.48 3.30
C GLY A 36 -11.02 -4.00 3.55
N ALA A 37 -12.13 -4.68 3.32
CA ALA A 37 -12.25 -6.12 3.47
C ALA A 37 -12.63 -6.76 2.12
N PRO A 38 -11.67 -6.95 1.19
CA PRO A 38 -11.93 -7.61 -0.08
C PRO A 38 -12.28 -9.09 0.14
N ASP A 39 -13.12 -9.62 -0.74
CA ASP A 39 -13.53 -11.03 -0.76
C ASP A 39 -12.41 -11.99 -1.22
N LYS A 40 -11.38 -11.44 -1.86
CA LYS A 40 -10.21 -12.17 -2.36
C LYS A 40 -8.92 -11.61 -1.76
N PRO A 41 -7.90 -12.46 -1.55
CA PRO A 41 -6.60 -12.00 -1.09
C PRO A 41 -5.97 -10.98 -2.05
N LEU A 42 -5.29 -9.98 -1.50
CA LEU A 42 -4.49 -9.03 -2.26
C LEU A 42 -3.13 -9.65 -2.59
N SER A 43 -2.63 -9.40 -3.79
CA SER A 43 -1.30 -9.84 -4.23
C SER A 43 -0.26 -8.75 -3.97
N LEU A 44 0.87 -9.12 -3.36
CA LEU A 44 2.02 -8.25 -3.16
C LEU A 44 3.30 -8.98 -3.56
N ASN A 45 4.14 -8.34 -4.37
CA ASN A 45 5.49 -8.81 -4.62
C ASN A 45 6.41 -8.38 -3.47
N ALA A 46 7.05 -9.34 -2.79
CA ALA A 46 7.96 -9.06 -1.69
C ALA A 46 9.15 -8.18 -2.09
N PHE A 47 9.57 -8.23 -3.36
CA PHE A 47 10.66 -7.40 -3.87
C PHE A 47 10.32 -5.90 -3.79
N SER A 48 9.04 -5.55 -3.88
CA SER A 48 8.55 -4.16 -3.76
C SER A 48 8.73 -3.57 -2.36
N LEU A 49 9.17 -4.35 -1.36
CA LEU A 49 9.48 -3.89 0.00
C LEU A 49 10.99 -3.68 0.26
N LEU A 50 11.86 -4.04 -0.69
CA LEU A 50 13.32 -3.95 -0.54
C LEU A 50 13.90 -2.59 -0.95
N ILE A 51 13.11 -1.79 -1.65
CA ILE A 51 13.45 -0.52 -2.31
C ILE A 51 12.77 0.62 -1.59
#